data_AF-A0A2E5GPJ9-F1
#
_entry.id   AF-A0A2E5GPJ9-F1
#
_cell.length_a   1.000
_cell.length_b   1.000
_cell.length_c   1.000
_cell.angle_alpha   90.00
_cell.angle_beta   90.00
_cell.angle_gamma   90.00
#
_symmetry.space_group_name_H-M   'P 1'
#
loop_
_entity.id
_entity.type
_entity.pdbx_description
1 polymer ?
#
loop_
_entity_poly.entity_id
_entity_poly.type
_entity_poly.pdbx_seq_one_letter_code
_entity_poly.pdbx_strand_id
1 'polypeptide(L)'
;MSSHYEAPIREPLILGEKSYHDISVDVGAPILGKANKSWWICFSIALIAFLWGLGCIVYTVSTGIGVWGLNKTIGWAWDITNFVWWVGIGHAGTLISAVLLLFRQKWRMAINRSAEAMTIFAVVQAGLFPIIHMGRPWLAYWVVPIPNQFGSLWVNFNSPLLWDVFAISTYLSVSLVFWWTGLLPDFAMIRDRTKSPFQQKIYGILSFGWSGRAKDWQRFEEVSLVLAGLATPLVLSVHTIVSFDFATSVVPGWHSTIFPPYFVAGAIFSGFAMVQTLLLVMRKVVNLENYITIVHIEFMNKVILLTGGIVTVAYLTEYFIGWYSGVPYENYTYLSFGAATGPYWWAFWALIICNLIVPLTLWVKKWRRNILWTFIVALVINIGMWFERFDIIVICLSKDRLASTWTMFSPTFVDIGVFVGTIGFFFVLFLLYARTFPVIAQAEVKSILKSSGERYKRIRESGEDLAGTATDERTSNYATRPESLAAVTNAESTYHQSTVNADALVDTETKKAEIDLMLAKIGTYDPATQSADDLKKISGVGPVLEQKLHQLGIYTYDQVSKMTKTEYDLLDEIIDAFPGRAERDDWAGQAQNLKQ
;
A
#
# COMPACT_ATOMS: atom_id res chain seq x y z
N MET A 1 -12.27 12.75 -24.38
CA MET A 1 -11.69 11.73 -23.49
C MET A 1 -10.16 11.77 -23.56
N SER A 2 -9.52 12.77 -22.94
CA SER A 2 -8.07 12.99 -23.05
C SER A 2 -7.51 13.55 -21.74
N SER A 3 -6.87 12.73 -20.89
CA SER A 3 -5.96 13.28 -19.86
C SER A 3 -4.99 12.31 -19.16
N HIS A 4 -4.97 11.01 -19.45
CA HIS A 4 -3.97 10.12 -18.85
C HIS A 4 -3.19 9.34 -19.90
N TYR A 5 -2.29 10.05 -20.59
CA TYR A 5 -1.17 9.43 -21.28
C TYR A 5 -0.18 8.91 -20.23
N GLU A 6 -0.05 7.58 -20.11
CA GLU A 6 1.01 6.94 -19.34
C GLU A 6 2.13 6.54 -20.30
N ALA A 7 3.38 6.93 -19.98
CA ALA A 7 4.52 6.64 -20.84
C ALA A 7 4.71 5.12 -21.03
N PRO A 8 4.93 4.62 -22.26
CA PRO A 8 5.11 3.19 -22.57
C PRO A 8 6.28 2.53 -21.81
N ILE A 9 7.27 3.33 -21.41
CA ILE A 9 8.48 2.85 -20.71
C ILE A 9 8.17 2.30 -19.30
N ARG A 10 7.02 2.64 -18.71
CA ARG A 10 6.68 2.22 -17.35
C ARG A 10 6.25 0.75 -17.35
N GLU A 11 6.93 -0.09 -16.55
CA GLU A 11 6.49 -1.47 -16.29
C GLU A 11 5.09 -1.49 -15.62
N PRO A 12 4.28 -2.55 -15.82
CA PRO A 12 2.99 -2.70 -15.15
C PRO A 12 3.16 -2.92 -13.63
N LEU A 13 2.24 -2.34 -12.85
CA LEU A 13 2.21 -2.49 -11.39
C LEU A 13 1.31 -3.63 -10.95
N ILE A 14 0.34 -4.03 -11.77
CA ILE A 14 -0.55 -5.17 -11.51
C ILE A 14 -0.35 -6.15 -12.67
N LEU A 15 0.04 -7.38 -12.36
CA LEU A 15 0.32 -8.42 -13.34
C LEU A 15 -0.91 -9.28 -13.61
N GLY A 16 -0.96 -9.81 -14.83
CA GLY A 16 -2.03 -10.67 -15.32
C GLY A 16 -3.30 -9.91 -15.75
N GLU A 17 -4.30 -10.68 -16.16
CA GLU A 17 -5.58 -10.17 -16.67
C GLU A 17 -6.62 -10.01 -15.56
N LYS A 18 -6.29 -9.18 -14.57
CA LYS A 18 -7.12 -8.99 -13.37
C LYS A 18 -8.25 -7.99 -13.61
N SER A 19 -9.45 -8.34 -13.16
CA SER A 19 -10.61 -7.44 -13.09
C SER A 19 -10.76 -6.77 -11.71
N TYR A 20 -11.70 -5.83 -11.59
CA TYR A 20 -12.08 -5.26 -10.29
C TYR A 20 -12.60 -6.31 -9.30
N HIS A 21 -13.29 -7.33 -9.81
CA HIS A 21 -13.81 -8.43 -9.01
C HIS A 21 -12.66 -9.28 -8.47
N ASP A 22 -11.70 -9.65 -9.35
CA ASP A 22 -10.55 -10.47 -8.98
C ASP A 22 -9.73 -9.83 -7.85
N ILE A 23 -9.51 -8.51 -7.89
CA ILE A 23 -8.80 -7.78 -6.82
C ILE A 23 -9.47 -7.99 -5.46
N SER A 24 -10.80 -7.86 -5.39
CA SER A 24 -11.50 -8.03 -4.13
C SER A 24 -11.59 -9.48 -3.67
N VAL A 25 -11.59 -10.44 -4.60
CA VAL A 25 -11.52 -11.87 -4.24
C VAL A 25 -10.14 -12.22 -3.71
N ASP A 26 -9.08 -11.84 -4.42
CA ASP A 26 -7.70 -12.18 -4.07
C ASP A 26 -7.30 -11.56 -2.72
N VAL A 27 -7.65 -10.29 -2.46
CA VAL A 27 -7.34 -9.63 -1.18
C VAL A 27 -8.29 -10.09 -0.05
N GLY A 28 -9.52 -10.49 -0.38
CA GLY A 28 -10.50 -10.95 0.61
C GLY A 28 -10.35 -12.42 1.01
N ALA A 29 -9.81 -13.28 0.14
CA ALA A 29 -9.67 -14.72 0.38
C ALA A 29 -8.88 -15.08 1.67
N PRO A 30 -7.77 -14.39 2.00
CA PRO A 30 -7.03 -14.63 3.24
C PRO A 30 -7.78 -14.21 4.51
N ILE A 31 -8.88 -13.46 4.41
CA ILE A 31 -9.67 -13.01 5.57
C ILE A 31 -10.89 -13.91 5.72
N LEU A 32 -11.57 -14.19 4.61
CA LEU A 32 -12.79 -14.98 4.58
C LEU A 32 -12.53 -16.49 4.70
N GLY A 33 -11.33 -16.95 4.33
CA GLY A 33 -10.93 -18.36 4.38
C GLY A 33 -10.36 -18.82 5.71
N LYS A 34 -10.20 -20.15 5.87
CA LYS A 34 -9.51 -20.76 7.04
C LYS A 34 -8.00 -20.51 6.99
N ALA A 35 -7.36 -20.45 8.16
CA ALA A 35 -5.92 -20.27 8.25
C ALA A 35 -5.21 -21.55 7.78
N ASN A 36 -4.13 -21.40 7.02
CA ASN A 36 -3.31 -22.52 6.60
C ASN A 36 -2.44 -23.04 7.76
N LYS A 37 -1.86 -24.23 7.60
CA LYS A 37 -1.00 -24.84 8.63
C LYS A 37 0.24 -23.99 8.90
N SER A 38 0.83 -23.39 7.87
CA SER A 38 2.02 -22.54 8.00
C SER A 38 1.78 -21.32 8.89
N TRP A 39 0.60 -20.70 8.79
CA TRP A 39 0.23 -19.58 9.65
C TRP A 39 0.16 -20.00 11.11
N TRP A 40 -0.46 -21.15 11.43
CA TRP A 40 -0.51 -21.66 12.79
C TRP A 40 0.88 -21.96 13.36
N ILE A 41 1.78 -22.54 12.56
CA ILE A 41 3.17 -22.79 12.96
C ILE A 41 3.87 -21.47 13.31
N CYS A 42 3.83 -20.49 12.40
CA CYS A 42 4.45 -19.17 12.64
C CYS A 42 3.83 -18.45 13.84
N PHE A 43 2.51 -18.51 13.98
CA PHE A 43 1.78 -17.89 15.08
C PHE A 43 2.17 -18.52 16.43
N SER A 44 2.24 -19.85 16.52
CA SER A 44 2.66 -20.55 17.73
C SER A 44 4.11 -20.21 18.12
N ILE A 45 5.03 -20.15 17.15
CA ILE A 45 6.43 -19.75 17.42
C ILE A 45 6.50 -18.32 17.96
N ALA A 46 5.81 -17.38 17.29
CA ALA A 46 5.75 -15.98 17.72
C ALA A 46 5.12 -15.83 19.10
N LEU A 47 4.06 -16.59 19.39
CA LEU A 47 3.38 -16.60 20.68
C LEU A 47 4.26 -17.14 21.80
N ILE A 48 5.02 -18.22 21.57
CA ILE A 48 5.96 -18.76 22.56
C ILE A 48 7.05 -17.73 22.87
N ALA A 49 7.63 -17.10 21.85
CA ALA A 49 8.62 -16.04 22.03
C ALA A 49 8.04 -14.85 22.82
N PHE A 50 6.82 -14.41 22.49
CA PHE A 50 6.12 -13.35 23.22
C PHE A 50 5.89 -13.71 24.69
N LEU A 51 5.38 -14.91 24.98
CA LEU A 51 5.10 -15.34 26.35
C LEU A 51 6.39 -15.46 27.19
N TRP A 52 7.48 -15.92 26.58
CA TRP A 52 8.78 -15.94 27.24
C TRP A 52 9.27 -14.52 27.59
N GLY A 53 9.16 -13.59 26.64
CA GLY A 53 9.48 -12.18 26.87
C GLY A 53 8.61 -11.53 27.94
N LEU A 54 7.30 -11.81 27.93
CA LEU A 54 6.38 -11.34 28.97
C LEU A 54 6.79 -11.85 30.35
N GLY A 55 7.20 -13.12 30.45
CA GLY A 55 7.76 -13.68 31.69
C GLY A 55 9.02 -12.92 32.15
N CYS A 56 9.92 -12.58 31.23
CA CYS A 56 11.12 -11.79 31.53
C CYS A 56 10.79 -10.36 31.99
N ILE A 57 9.79 -9.72 31.38
CA ILE A 57 9.31 -8.38 31.81
C ILE A 57 8.71 -8.44 33.21
N VAL A 58 7.83 -9.40 33.49
CA VAL A 58 7.23 -9.59 34.83
C VAL A 58 8.31 -9.85 35.88
N TYR A 59 9.31 -10.67 35.54
CA TYR A 59 10.46 -10.91 36.43
C TYR A 59 11.28 -9.65 36.70
N THR A 60 11.54 -8.83 35.68
CA THR A 60 12.26 -7.56 35.82
C THR A 60 11.50 -6.59 36.72
N VAL A 61 10.19 -6.40 36.48
CA VAL A 61 9.37 -5.45 37.25
C VAL A 61 9.20 -5.90 38.72
N SER A 62 9.12 -7.20 38.98
CA SER A 62 8.95 -7.74 40.33
C SER A 62 10.25 -7.78 41.15
N THR A 63 11.39 -8.01 40.51
CA THR A 63 12.69 -8.17 41.19
C THR A 63 13.52 -6.88 41.20
N GLY A 64 13.37 -6.06 40.16
CA GLY A 64 14.10 -4.81 39.96
C GLY A 64 14.99 -4.81 38.73
N ILE A 65 15.38 -3.61 38.28
CA ILE A 65 16.13 -3.37 37.04
C ILE A 65 17.55 -3.99 37.04
N GLY A 66 18.10 -4.29 38.21
CA GLY A 66 19.43 -4.90 38.36
C GLY A 66 19.54 -6.33 37.84
N VAL A 67 18.45 -6.92 37.34
CA VAL A 67 18.43 -8.20 36.63
C VAL A 67 19.00 -8.06 35.21
N TRP A 68 18.95 -6.86 34.63
CA TRP A 68 19.58 -6.55 33.35
C TRP A 68 21.10 -6.43 33.50
N GLY A 69 21.84 -6.59 32.40
CA GLY A 69 23.30 -6.49 32.36
C GLY A 69 23.86 -5.07 32.54
N LEU A 70 23.02 -4.11 32.94
CA LEU A 70 23.39 -2.73 33.16
C LEU A 70 24.37 -2.60 34.33
N ASN A 71 25.21 -1.57 34.29
CA ASN A 71 26.15 -1.27 35.36
C ASN A 71 26.09 0.23 35.71
N LYS A 72 26.91 0.66 36.69
CA LYS A 72 26.87 2.05 37.20
C LYS A 72 27.40 3.08 36.20
N THR A 73 28.20 2.66 35.21
CA THR A 73 28.71 3.52 34.13
C THR A 73 27.78 3.46 32.92
N ILE A 74 27.48 2.25 32.45
CA ILE A 74 26.62 1.97 31.30
C ILE A 74 25.20 1.76 31.83
N GLY A 75 24.51 2.89 32.03
CA GLY A 75 23.13 2.92 32.50
C GLY A 75 22.10 2.61 31.41
N TRP A 76 22.47 2.72 30.13
CA TRP A 76 21.65 2.35 28.97
C TRP A 76 22.44 1.40 28.06
N ALA A 77 21.77 0.37 27.57
CA ALA A 77 22.33 -0.59 26.62
C ALA A 77 21.22 -1.14 25.73
N TRP A 78 20.83 -2.42 25.89
CA TRP A 78 19.86 -3.09 25.03
C TRP A 78 18.46 -2.49 25.11
N ASP A 79 18.09 -1.94 26.25
CA ASP A 79 16.82 -1.26 26.47
C ASP A 79 16.60 -0.08 25.52
N ILE A 80 17.49 0.90 25.55
CA ILE A 80 17.40 2.07 24.68
C ILE A 80 17.81 1.73 23.25
N THR A 81 18.74 0.79 23.05
CA THR A 81 19.07 0.28 21.70
C THR A 81 17.82 -0.25 21.00
N ASN A 82 17.06 -1.11 21.67
CA ASN A 82 15.85 -1.72 21.12
C ASN A 82 14.73 -0.70 20.96
N PHE A 83 14.58 0.22 21.92
CA PHE A 83 13.66 1.34 21.81
C PHE A 83 13.86 2.12 20.51
N VAL A 84 15.06 2.66 20.29
CA VAL A 84 15.35 3.49 19.10
C VAL A 84 15.27 2.66 17.83
N TRP A 85 15.65 1.37 17.88
CA TRP A 85 15.54 0.47 16.73
C TRP A 85 14.06 0.23 16.33
N TRP A 86 13.17 -0.03 17.29
CA TRP A 86 11.74 -0.20 17.04
C TRP A 86 11.08 1.10 16.56
N VAL A 87 11.42 2.25 17.14
CA VAL A 87 10.98 3.55 16.60
C VAL A 87 11.51 3.70 15.17
N GLY A 88 12.77 3.34 14.90
CA GLY A 88 13.40 3.33 13.58
C GLY A 88 12.55 2.61 12.54
N ILE A 89 12.25 1.35 12.81
CA ILE A 89 11.41 0.49 11.96
C ILE A 89 10.03 1.12 11.71
N GLY A 90 9.42 1.70 12.75
CA GLY A 90 8.09 2.29 12.67
C GLY A 90 7.95 3.35 11.58
N HIS A 91 9.01 4.11 11.28
CA HIS A 91 8.90 5.29 10.42
C HIS A 91 8.68 5.03 8.93
N ALA A 92 9.17 3.90 8.41
CA ALA A 92 9.04 3.63 6.98
C ALA A 92 7.57 3.50 6.54
N GLY A 93 6.68 2.97 7.38
CA GLY A 93 5.28 2.82 7.00
C GLY A 93 4.56 4.14 6.79
N THR A 94 4.70 5.08 7.74
CA THR A 94 4.17 6.44 7.58
C THR A 94 4.83 7.21 6.44
N LEU A 95 6.12 6.99 6.16
CA LEU A 95 6.76 7.60 4.99
C LEU A 95 6.17 7.05 3.68
N ILE A 96 6.02 5.73 3.58
CA ILE A 96 5.41 5.07 2.41
C ILE A 96 3.99 5.59 2.17
N SER A 97 3.23 5.84 3.21
CA SER A 97 1.83 6.25 3.06
C SER A 97 1.63 7.74 2.93
N ALA A 98 2.42 8.58 3.62
CA ALA A 98 2.28 10.03 3.58
C ALA A 98 3.16 10.66 2.51
N VAL A 99 4.48 10.45 2.57
CA VAL A 99 5.45 11.12 1.68
C VAL A 99 5.26 10.68 0.23
N LEU A 100 5.10 9.37 -0.03
CA LEU A 100 4.86 8.89 -1.38
C LEU A 100 3.48 9.30 -1.93
N LEU A 101 2.49 9.51 -1.05
CA LEU A 101 1.20 10.08 -1.45
C LEU A 101 1.37 11.54 -1.90
N LEU A 102 2.14 12.36 -1.18
CA LEU A 102 2.46 13.73 -1.57
C LEU A 102 3.20 13.79 -2.90
N PHE A 103 4.14 12.86 -3.15
CA PHE A 103 4.83 12.72 -4.43
C PHE A 103 4.00 11.99 -5.52
N ARG A 104 2.73 11.66 -5.23
CA ARG A 104 1.79 10.99 -6.15
C ARG A 104 2.35 9.71 -6.76
N GLN A 105 3.13 8.95 -5.99
CA GLN A 105 3.76 7.71 -6.44
C GLN A 105 2.76 6.56 -6.42
N LYS A 106 2.35 6.07 -7.61
CA LYS A 106 1.33 5.01 -7.75
C LYS A 106 1.74 3.63 -7.22
N TRP A 107 3.03 3.33 -7.13
CA TRP A 107 3.50 2.02 -6.65
C TRP A 107 3.26 1.81 -5.14
N ARG A 108 3.03 2.89 -4.37
CA ARG A 108 2.73 2.77 -2.94
C ARG A 108 1.44 2.00 -2.65
N MET A 109 0.48 2.00 -3.58
CA MET A 109 -0.89 1.54 -3.37
C MET A 109 -0.98 0.03 -3.05
N ALA A 110 0.03 -0.76 -3.45
CA ALA A 110 0.08 -2.19 -3.16
C ALA A 110 0.72 -2.52 -1.81
N ILE A 111 1.39 -1.55 -1.17
CA ILE A 111 2.25 -1.78 0.02
C ILE A 111 1.83 -0.98 1.26
N ASN A 112 1.09 0.12 1.07
CA ASN A 112 0.78 1.10 2.12
C ASN A 112 0.13 0.49 3.37
N ARG A 113 -0.90 -0.35 3.23
CA ARG A 113 -1.64 -0.91 4.39
C ARG A 113 -0.77 -1.77 5.29
N SER A 114 0.04 -2.62 4.66
CA SER A 114 0.99 -3.48 5.36
C SER A 114 2.08 -2.66 6.04
N ALA A 115 2.53 -1.59 5.41
CA ALA A 115 3.55 -0.70 5.95
C ALA A 115 3.00 0.13 7.13
N GLU A 116 1.78 0.67 7.03
CA GLU A 116 1.09 1.37 8.12
C GLU A 116 0.85 0.45 9.34
N ALA A 117 0.42 -0.80 9.11
CA ALA A 117 0.25 -1.77 10.19
C ALA A 117 1.59 -2.08 10.89
N MET A 118 2.67 -2.24 10.10
CA MET A 118 4.02 -2.39 10.64
C MET A 118 4.40 -1.21 11.54
N THR A 119 4.12 0.04 11.13
CA THR A 119 4.36 1.23 11.96
C THR A 119 3.70 1.10 13.32
N ILE A 120 2.40 0.84 13.35
CA ILE A 120 1.64 0.82 14.60
C ILE A 120 2.17 -0.26 15.53
N PHE A 121 2.42 -1.47 15.01
CA PHE A 121 2.91 -2.56 15.84
C PHE A 121 4.34 -2.33 16.34
N ALA A 122 5.21 -1.73 15.52
CA ALA A 122 6.56 -1.37 15.91
C ALA A 122 6.57 -0.25 16.98
N VAL A 123 5.71 0.77 16.84
CA VAL A 123 5.57 1.84 17.84
C VAL A 123 5.04 1.32 19.16
N VAL A 124 4.12 0.33 19.14
CA VAL A 124 3.70 -0.36 20.36
C VAL A 124 4.87 -1.07 21.03
N GLN A 125 5.76 -1.74 20.27
CA GLN A 125 6.96 -2.35 20.84
C GLN A 125 7.91 -1.31 21.43
N ALA A 126 8.14 -0.22 20.69
CA ALA A 126 8.97 0.89 21.15
C ALA A 126 8.43 1.48 22.46
N GLY A 127 7.12 1.74 22.55
CA GLY A 127 6.47 2.32 23.73
C GLY A 127 6.56 1.47 25.00
N LEU A 128 6.87 0.16 24.89
CA LEU A 128 7.12 -0.68 26.06
C LEU A 128 8.43 -0.31 26.75
N PHE A 129 9.49 0.02 26.00
CA PHE A 129 10.84 0.23 26.56
C PHE A 129 10.91 1.41 27.56
N PRO A 130 10.36 2.61 27.26
CA PRO A 130 10.29 3.72 28.21
C PRO A 130 9.53 3.42 29.50
N ILE A 131 8.70 2.36 29.53
CA ILE A 131 7.98 1.94 30.73
C ILE A 131 8.78 0.89 31.50
N ILE A 132 9.25 -0.16 30.81
CA ILE A 132 9.92 -1.30 31.48
C ILE A 132 11.33 -0.99 31.95
N HIS A 133 12.01 0.01 31.35
CA HIS A 133 13.34 0.43 31.80
C HIS A 133 13.30 1.31 33.06
N MET A 134 12.10 1.79 33.47
CA MET A 134 11.95 2.57 34.69
C MET A 134 12.22 1.71 35.92
N GLY A 135 12.95 2.26 36.89
CA GLY A 135 13.09 1.62 38.21
C GLY A 135 11.77 1.55 39.00
N ARG A 136 10.79 2.41 38.67
CA ARG A 136 9.45 2.43 39.31
C ARG A 136 8.34 2.67 38.27
N PRO A 137 7.99 1.66 37.46
CA PRO A 137 7.04 1.83 36.36
C PRO A 137 5.64 2.28 36.80
N TRP A 138 5.20 1.95 38.02
CA TRP A 138 3.92 2.37 38.57
C TRP A 138 3.79 3.88 38.80
N LEU A 139 4.90 4.64 38.74
CA LEU A 139 4.91 6.10 38.81
C LEU A 139 5.00 6.77 37.43
N ALA A 140 4.92 6.01 36.33
CA ALA A 140 5.07 6.55 34.98
C ALA A 140 4.10 7.70 34.64
N TYR A 141 2.92 7.74 35.26
CA TYR A 141 1.93 8.79 35.05
C TYR A 141 2.43 10.20 35.43
N TRP A 142 3.46 10.32 36.28
CA TRP A 142 4.06 11.61 36.65
C TRP A 142 4.79 12.31 35.51
N VAL A 143 5.08 11.61 34.41
CA VAL A 143 5.69 12.20 33.22
C VAL A 143 4.66 13.01 32.41
N VAL A 144 3.36 12.80 32.64
CA VAL A 144 2.30 13.57 31.99
C VAL A 144 2.05 14.86 32.79
N PRO A 145 1.91 16.04 32.13
CA PRO A 145 1.63 17.31 32.82
C PRO A 145 0.18 17.35 33.33
N ILE A 146 -0.10 16.64 34.41
CA ILE A 146 -1.42 16.58 35.04
C ILE A 146 -1.50 17.52 36.26
N PRO A 147 -2.59 18.26 36.43
CA PRO A 147 -2.89 18.94 37.70
C PRO A 147 -2.90 17.91 38.84
N ASN A 148 -2.21 18.22 39.93
CA ASN A 148 -2.04 17.30 41.05
C ASN A 148 -2.21 18.00 42.40
N GLN A 149 -2.31 17.20 43.47
CA GLN A 149 -2.55 17.67 44.84
C GLN A 149 -1.34 18.38 45.47
N PHE A 150 -0.16 18.32 44.84
CA PHE A 150 1.08 18.92 45.34
C PHE A 150 1.25 20.38 44.91
N GLY A 151 0.17 21.04 44.47
CA GLY A 151 0.16 22.45 44.12
C GLY A 151 0.83 22.72 42.76
N SER A 152 1.96 23.42 42.77
CA SER A 152 2.68 23.87 41.57
C SER A 152 3.72 22.87 41.06
N LEU A 153 3.63 21.60 41.44
CA LEU A 153 4.54 20.57 40.94
C LEU A 153 4.19 20.23 39.49
N TRP A 154 5.13 20.49 38.57
CA TRP A 154 5.00 20.20 37.14
C TRP A 154 6.25 19.51 36.59
N VAL A 155 6.11 18.91 35.41
CA VAL A 155 7.21 18.29 34.66
C VAL A 155 8.17 19.34 34.07
N ASN A 156 9.42 18.93 33.82
CA ASN A 156 10.42 19.80 33.20
C ASN A 156 10.40 19.66 31.67
N PHE A 157 9.91 20.70 30.98
CA PHE A 157 9.84 20.76 29.52
C PHE A 157 11.19 20.91 28.80
N ASN A 158 12.31 21.02 29.53
CA ASN A 158 13.64 21.08 28.91
C ASN A 158 14.26 19.68 28.71
N SER A 159 13.63 18.61 29.17
CA SER A 159 14.17 17.25 29.05
C SER A 159 13.75 16.59 27.72
N PRO A 160 14.70 16.15 26.89
CA PRO A 160 14.40 15.39 25.66
C PRO A 160 13.58 14.11 25.91
N LEU A 161 13.83 13.40 27.03
CA LEU A 161 13.03 12.23 27.43
C LEU A 161 11.53 12.55 27.63
N LEU A 162 11.19 13.77 28.05
CA LEU A 162 9.79 14.19 28.12
C LEU A 162 9.22 14.44 26.72
N TRP A 163 10.02 15.02 25.82
CA TRP A 163 9.62 15.24 24.43
C TRP A 163 9.32 13.92 23.72
N ASP A 164 10.07 12.87 24.03
CA ASP A 164 9.84 11.51 23.55
C ASP A 164 8.43 11.00 23.87
N VAL A 165 7.94 11.24 25.09
CA VAL A 165 6.56 10.88 25.47
C VAL A 165 5.55 11.56 24.58
N PHE A 166 5.71 12.86 24.29
CA PHE A 166 4.83 13.59 23.40
C PHE A 166 4.98 13.15 21.94
N ALA A 167 6.21 12.93 21.49
CA ALA A 167 6.52 12.52 20.13
C ALA A 167 5.89 11.17 19.81
N ILE A 168 6.11 10.16 20.64
CA ILE A 168 5.61 8.80 20.43
C ILE A 168 4.09 8.72 20.59
N SER A 169 3.52 9.37 21.61
CA SER A 169 2.06 9.38 21.80
C SER A 169 1.33 10.07 20.66
N THR A 170 1.84 11.21 20.19
CA THR A 170 1.29 11.91 19.02
C THR A 170 1.48 11.08 17.76
N TYR A 171 2.64 10.47 17.57
CA TYR A 171 2.95 9.63 16.42
C TYR A 171 2.04 8.41 16.33
N LEU A 172 1.85 7.69 17.44
CA LEU A 172 0.93 6.56 17.51
C LEU A 172 -0.51 6.99 17.21
N SER A 173 -0.95 8.10 17.81
CA SER A 173 -2.33 8.60 17.64
C SER A 173 -2.62 9.01 16.19
N VAL A 174 -1.74 9.81 15.59
CA VAL A 174 -1.88 10.26 14.19
C VAL A 174 -1.80 9.06 13.23
N SER A 175 -0.85 8.14 13.45
CA SER A 175 -0.69 6.95 12.61
C SER A 175 -1.89 6.03 12.69
N LEU A 176 -2.45 5.84 13.89
CA LEU A 176 -3.66 5.03 14.10
C LEU A 176 -4.86 5.62 13.37
N VAL A 177 -5.09 6.93 13.52
CA VAL A 177 -6.19 7.63 12.83
C VAL A 177 -6.00 7.55 11.32
N PHE A 178 -4.80 7.82 10.81
CA PHE A 178 -4.50 7.80 9.39
C PHE A 178 -4.71 6.41 8.75
N TRP A 179 -4.18 5.37 9.39
CA TRP A 179 -4.37 3.98 8.98
C TRP A 179 -5.85 3.56 9.03
N TRP A 180 -6.53 3.89 10.13
CA TRP A 180 -7.93 3.56 10.33
C TRP A 180 -8.84 4.23 9.30
N THR A 181 -8.67 5.53 9.06
CA THR A 181 -9.43 6.26 8.04
C THR A 181 -9.26 5.59 6.69
N GLY A 182 -8.03 5.23 6.32
CA GLY A 182 -7.75 4.50 5.09
C GLY A 182 -8.49 3.16 4.97
N LEU A 183 -8.68 2.44 6.06
CA LEU A 183 -9.33 1.13 6.07
C LEU A 183 -10.85 1.19 5.93
N LEU A 184 -11.49 2.35 6.05
CA LEU A 184 -12.96 2.48 6.02
C LEU A 184 -13.60 1.87 4.76
N PRO A 185 -13.17 2.20 3.52
CA PRO A 185 -13.67 1.54 2.31
C PRO A 185 -13.36 0.04 2.27
N ASP A 186 -12.20 -0.37 2.78
CA ASP A 186 -11.77 -1.77 2.72
C ASP A 186 -12.61 -2.65 3.66
N PHE A 187 -12.94 -2.17 4.85
CA PHE A 187 -13.87 -2.85 5.75
C PHE A 187 -15.28 -2.95 5.20
N ALA A 188 -15.77 -1.91 4.51
CA ALA A 188 -17.07 -1.96 3.86
C ALA A 188 -17.12 -3.07 2.79
N MET A 189 -16.06 -3.20 1.98
CA MET A 189 -15.96 -4.27 0.98
C MET A 189 -15.91 -5.68 1.59
N ILE A 190 -15.31 -5.85 2.77
CA ILE A 190 -15.29 -7.13 3.49
C ILE A 190 -16.65 -7.42 4.14
N ARG A 191 -17.27 -6.41 4.78
CA ARG A 191 -18.62 -6.48 5.37
C ARG A 191 -19.62 -7.03 4.37
N ASP A 192 -19.62 -6.51 3.14
CA ASP A 192 -20.59 -6.86 2.11
C ASP A 192 -20.34 -8.24 1.48
N ARG A 193 -19.14 -8.82 1.68
CA ARG A 193 -18.77 -10.16 1.16
C ARG A 193 -18.87 -11.26 2.20
N THR A 194 -18.97 -10.90 3.48
CA THR A 194 -18.91 -11.89 4.56
C THR A 194 -20.25 -12.61 4.73
N LYS A 195 -20.22 -13.95 4.83
CA LYS A 195 -21.43 -14.77 5.02
C LYS A 195 -21.85 -14.92 6.48
N SER A 196 -20.94 -14.70 7.43
CA SER A 196 -21.22 -14.84 8.86
C SER A 196 -21.85 -13.57 9.43
N PRO A 197 -23.03 -13.63 10.07
CA PRO A 197 -23.70 -12.45 10.62
C PRO A 197 -22.87 -11.77 11.72
N PHE A 198 -22.08 -12.55 12.48
CA PHE A 198 -21.20 -12.00 13.50
C PHE A 198 -20.07 -11.16 12.90
N GLN A 199 -19.39 -11.68 11.89
CA GLN A 199 -18.32 -10.94 11.20
C GLN A 199 -18.88 -9.73 10.45
N GLN A 200 -20.04 -9.86 9.83
CA GLN A 200 -20.73 -8.73 9.17
C GLN A 200 -21.03 -7.60 10.17
N LYS A 201 -21.47 -7.93 11.40
CA LYS A 201 -21.68 -6.93 12.46
C LYS A 201 -20.37 -6.25 12.87
N ILE A 202 -19.28 -7.01 13.05
CA ILE A 202 -17.96 -6.44 13.37
C ILE A 202 -17.50 -5.48 12.27
N TYR A 203 -17.40 -5.92 11.03
CA TYR A 203 -16.96 -5.06 9.92
C TYR A 203 -17.95 -3.91 9.65
N GLY A 204 -19.23 -4.08 9.98
CA GLY A 204 -20.22 -3.01 10.01
C GLY A 204 -19.85 -1.89 10.97
N ILE A 205 -19.46 -2.24 12.21
CA ILE A 205 -18.99 -1.28 13.21
C ILE A 205 -17.66 -0.65 12.78
N LEU A 206 -16.68 -1.46 12.33
CA LEU A 206 -15.36 -0.96 11.93
C LEU A 206 -15.42 -0.04 10.69
N SER A 207 -16.36 -0.27 9.76
CA SER A 207 -16.53 0.56 8.55
C SER A 207 -17.25 1.89 8.80
N PHE A 208 -17.73 2.16 10.02
CA PHE A 208 -18.56 3.34 10.34
C PHE A 208 -19.69 3.62 9.33
N GLY A 209 -20.33 2.55 8.85
CA GLY A 209 -21.44 2.68 7.90
C GLY A 209 -21.04 3.24 6.54
N TRP A 210 -19.77 3.12 6.14
CA TRP A 210 -19.27 3.58 4.86
C TRP A 210 -20.14 3.05 3.70
N SER A 211 -20.63 4.00 2.88
CA SER A 211 -21.59 3.75 1.80
C SER A 211 -20.98 3.91 0.40
N GLY A 212 -19.86 4.61 0.29
CA GLY A 212 -19.16 4.85 -0.98
C GLY A 212 -19.80 5.90 -1.88
N ARG A 213 -20.59 6.85 -1.31
CA ARG A 213 -21.16 7.97 -2.08
C ARG A 213 -20.05 8.90 -2.58
N ALA A 214 -20.34 9.66 -3.64
CA ALA A 214 -19.38 10.64 -4.19
C ALA A 214 -18.90 11.67 -3.14
N LYS A 215 -19.80 12.12 -2.24
CA LYS A 215 -19.44 13.02 -1.14
C LYS A 215 -18.49 12.37 -0.13
N ASP A 216 -18.68 11.08 0.17
CA ASP A 216 -17.82 10.33 1.09
C ASP A 216 -16.40 10.26 0.52
N TRP A 217 -16.27 9.95 -0.78
CA TRP A 217 -14.99 9.91 -1.50
C TRP A 217 -14.28 11.26 -1.55
N GLN A 218 -15.01 12.33 -1.88
CA GLN A 218 -14.43 13.68 -1.90
C GLN A 218 -13.83 14.05 -0.55
N ARG A 219 -14.57 13.83 0.55
CA ARG A 219 -14.07 14.13 1.90
C ARG A 219 -12.95 13.21 2.33
N PHE A 220 -13.00 11.94 1.95
CA PHE A 220 -11.94 10.97 2.25
C PHE A 220 -10.62 11.36 1.60
N GLU A 221 -10.63 11.82 0.34
CA GLU A 221 -9.43 12.28 -0.35
C GLU A 221 -8.87 13.56 0.29
N GLU A 222 -9.72 14.53 0.63
CA GLU A 222 -9.33 15.77 1.35
C GLU A 222 -8.66 15.45 2.69
N VAL A 223 -9.29 14.60 3.51
CA VAL A 223 -8.76 14.21 4.83
C VAL A 223 -7.45 13.43 4.70
N SER A 224 -7.36 12.50 3.74
CA SER A 224 -6.15 11.71 3.51
C SER A 224 -4.96 12.60 3.10
N LEU A 225 -5.20 13.62 2.26
CA LEU A 225 -4.18 14.59 1.87
C LEU A 225 -3.71 15.44 3.06
N VAL A 226 -4.66 15.94 3.88
CA VAL A 226 -4.34 16.73 5.08
C VAL A 226 -3.54 15.90 6.08
N LEU A 227 -3.97 14.67 6.36
CA LEU A 227 -3.26 13.78 7.27
C LEU A 227 -1.87 13.43 6.75
N ALA A 228 -1.69 13.23 5.45
CA ALA A 228 -0.36 13.03 4.86
C ALA A 228 0.54 14.27 4.99
N GLY A 229 -0.03 15.47 4.82
CA GLY A 229 0.65 16.74 5.05
C GLY A 229 1.09 16.92 6.51
N LEU A 230 0.28 16.49 7.47
CA LEU A 230 0.60 16.55 8.91
C LEU A 230 1.57 15.44 9.36
N ALA A 231 1.41 14.23 8.83
CA ALA A 231 2.24 13.09 9.17
C ALA A 231 3.68 13.26 8.66
N THR A 232 3.90 13.95 7.54
CA THR A 232 5.24 14.10 6.96
C THR A 232 6.21 14.86 7.88
N PRO A 233 5.90 16.06 8.40
CA PRO A 233 6.73 16.72 9.42
C PRO A 233 6.86 15.91 10.70
N LEU A 234 5.80 15.23 11.12
CA LEU A 234 5.79 14.41 12.33
C LEU A 234 6.80 13.25 12.24
N VAL A 235 6.88 12.58 11.09
CA VAL A 235 7.85 11.51 10.83
C VAL A 235 9.29 12.02 10.91
N LEU A 236 9.55 13.25 10.47
CA LEU A 236 10.89 13.85 10.57
C LEU A 236 11.19 14.30 12.00
N SER A 237 10.20 14.86 12.70
CA SER A 237 10.39 15.40 14.04
C SER A 237 10.55 14.33 15.11
N VAL A 238 9.81 13.21 15.05
CA VAL A 238 9.86 12.17 16.09
C VAL A 238 11.25 11.53 16.18
N HIS A 239 11.88 11.17 15.06
CA HIS A 239 13.27 10.65 15.08
C HIS A 239 14.31 11.72 15.42
N THR A 240 14.04 12.98 15.08
CA THR A 240 14.87 14.10 15.52
C THR A 240 14.83 14.25 17.03
N ILE A 241 13.65 14.09 17.65
CA ILE A 241 13.48 14.17 19.11
C ILE A 241 14.19 13.00 19.81
N VAL A 242 14.00 11.76 19.33
CA VAL A 242 14.72 10.59 19.88
C VAL A 242 16.24 10.76 19.71
N SER A 243 16.68 11.38 18.62
CA SER A 243 18.09 11.71 18.42
C SER A 243 18.60 12.78 19.40
N PHE A 244 17.74 13.67 19.91
CA PHE A 244 18.13 14.71 20.85
C PHE A 244 18.45 14.16 22.25
N ASP A 245 17.97 12.95 22.59
CA ASP A 245 18.40 12.26 23.82
C ASP A 245 19.92 12.08 23.88
N PHE A 246 20.55 11.89 22.72
CA PHE A 246 22.01 11.76 22.60
C PHE A 246 22.66 13.10 22.26
N ALA A 247 22.19 13.76 21.19
CA ALA A 247 22.83 14.95 20.62
C ALA A 247 22.96 16.12 21.61
N THR A 248 22.04 16.23 22.57
CA THR A 248 22.05 17.32 23.57
C THR A 248 22.91 16.99 24.80
N SER A 249 23.37 15.75 24.92
CA SER A 249 24.26 15.32 25.99
C SER A 249 25.68 15.86 25.80
N VAL A 250 26.48 15.82 26.87
CA VAL A 250 27.90 16.21 26.89
C VAL A 250 28.85 15.01 26.79
N VAL A 251 28.30 13.81 26.63
CA VAL A 251 29.06 12.56 26.47
C VAL A 251 29.84 12.62 25.14
N PRO A 252 31.17 12.35 25.16
CA PRO A 252 31.97 12.24 23.94
C PRO A 252 31.36 11.24 22.96
N GLY A 253 31.25 11.62 21.69
CA GLY A 253 30.61 10.79 20.66
C GLY A 253 29.09 10.84 20.62
N TRP A 254 28.42 11.50 21.58
CA TRP A 254 26.98 11.82 21.48
C TRP A 254 26.75 13.27 21.10
N HIS A 255 27.62 14.18 21.54
CA HIS A 255 27.49 15.61 21.30
C HIS A 255 27.82 15.99 19.84
N SER A 256 26.95 15.63 18.91
CA SER A 256 27.09 15.91 17.48
C SER A 256 25.81 16.51 16.89
N THR A 257 25.97 17.53 16.04
CA THR A 257 24.86 18.23 15.38
C THR A 257 24.33 17.48 14.15
N ILE A 258 25.06 16.48 13.63
CA ILE A 258 24.60 15.69 12.48
C ILE A 258 23.58 14.62 12.87
N PHE A 259 23.46 14.30 14.16
CA PHE A 259 22.65 13.19 14.64
C PHE A 259 21.18 13.24 14.18
N PRO A 260 20.45 14.36 14.28
CA PRO A 260 19.04 14.38 13.87
C PRO A 260 18.77 13.96 12.41
N PRO A 261 19.38 14.58 11.38
CA PRO A 261 19.15 14.14 9.99
C PRO A 261 19.70 12.74 9.72
N TYR A 262 20.78 12.35 10.40
CA TYR A 262 21.38 11.02 10.30
C TYR A 262 20.46 9.92 10.85
N PHE A 263 19.87 10.11 12.04
CA PHE A 263 18.93 9.17 12.64
C PHE A 263 17.67 9.00 11.79
N VAL A 264 17.17 10.10 11.21
CA VAL A 264 16.06 10.05 10.26
C VAL A 264 16.41 9.23 9.02
N ALA A 265 17.59 9.45 8.41
CA ALA A 265 18.03 8.66 7.26
C ALA A 265 18.18 7.17 7.60
N GLY A 266 18.76 6.85 8.76
CA GLY A 266 18.88 5.50 9.29
C GLY A 266 17.54 4.83 9.55
N ALA A 267 16.56 5.56 10.08
CA ALA A 267 15.20 5.05 10.31
C ALA A 267 14.48 4.70 9.01
N ILE A 268 14.64 5.51 7.96
CA ILE A 268 14.08 5.20 6.64
C ILE A 268 14.78 3.95 6.07
N PHE A 269 16.10 3.90 6.17
CA PHE A 269 16.90 2.77 5.70
C PHE A 269 16.52 1.44 6.37
N SER A 270 16.46 1.39 7.70
CA SER A 270 16.04 0.18 8.45
C SER A 270 14.57 -0.15 8.22
N GLY A 271 13.69 0.85 8.22
CA GLY A 271 12.27 0.63 8.06
C GLY A 271 11.91 0.05 6.68
N PHE A 272 12.51 0.53 5.58
CA PHE A 272 12.28 -0.07 4.26
C PHE A 272 12.81 -1.50 4.17
N ALA A 273 13.94 -1.81 4.83
CA ALA A 273 14.45 -3.16 4.94
C ALA A 273 13.46 -4.08 5.73
N MET A 274 12.87 -3.59 6.81
CA MET A 274 11.84 -4.33 7.54
C MET A 274 10.57 -4.54 6.70
N VAL A 275 10.06 -3.51 6.04
CA VAL A 275 8.90 -3.62 5.13
C VAL A 275 9.17 -4.70 4.08
N GLN A 276 10.37 -4.73 3.50
CA GLN A 276 10.73 -5.72 2.51
C GLN A 276 10.80 -7.14 3.09
N THR A 277 11.36 -7.31 4.29
CA THR A 277 11.38 -8.60 5.00
C THR A 277 9.95 -9.15 5.16
N LEU A 278 9.00 -8.31 5.57
CA LEU A 278 7.60 -8.70 5.79
C LEU A 278 6.85 -8.94 4.47
N LEU A 279 6.95 -8.00 3.53
CA LEU A 279 6.23 -8.08 2.26
C LEU A 279 6.69 -9.27 1.41
N LEU A 280 7.98 -9.62 1.41
CA LEU A 280 8.47 -10.77 0.63
C LEU A 280 7.92 -12.09 1.15
N VAL A 281 7.80 -12.24 2.47
CA VAL A 281 7.17 -13.41 3.10
C VAL A 281 5.67 -13.43 2.81
N MET A 282 4.97 -12.31 3.04
CA MET A 282 3.53 -12.22 2.79
C MET A 282 3.16 -12.43 1.33
N ARG A 283 3.96 -11.91 0.39
CA ARG A 283 3.81 -12.11 -1.05
C ARG A 283 3.65 -13.59 -1.38
N LYS A 284 4.42 -14.48 -0.72
CA LYS A 284 4.36 -15.92 -0.94
C LYS A 284 3.30 -16.64 -0.12
N VAL A 285 3.15 -16.28 1.15
CA VAL A 285 2.19 -16.95 2.06
C VAL A 285 0.74 -16.67 1.68
N VAL A 286 0.48 -15.46 1.18
CA VAL A 286 -0.87 -14.96 0.88
C VAL A 286 -1.17 -14.99 -0.63
N ASN A 287 -0.23 -15.46 -1.47
CA ASN A 287 -0.35 -15.53 -2.93
C ASN A 287 -0.64 -14.17 -3.60
N LEU A 288 -0.11 -13.07 -3.06
CA LEU A 288 -0.30 -11.71 -3.60
C LEU A 288 0.80 -11.31 -4.60
N GLU A 289 1.37 -12.29 -5.29
CA GLU A 289 2.49 -12.14 -6.23
C GLU A 289 2.19 -11.22 -7.43
N ASN A 290 0.91 -11.15 -7.83
CA ASN A 290 0.44 -10.33 -8.95
C ASN A 290 0.31 -8.84 -8.58
N TYR A 291 0.24 -8.52 -7.29
CA TYR A 291 0.12 -7.14 -6.78
C TYR A 291 1.45 -6.63 -6.25
N ILE A 292 2.19 -7.47 -5.52
CA ILE A 292 3.54 -7.14 -5.02
C ILE A 292 4.56 -7.66 -6.03
N THR A 293 4.77 -6.86 -7.07
CA THR A 293 5.64 -7.21 -8.21
C THR A 293 7.13 -6.92 -7.93
N ILE A 294 8.00 -7.39 -8.83
CA ILE A 294 9.45 -7.12 -8.79
C ILE A 294 9.75 -5.61 -8.88
N VAL A 295 8.88 -4.84 -9.55
CA VAL A 295 9.00 -3.38 -9.66
C VAL A 295 8.93 -2.71 -8.29
N HIS A 296 8.00 -3.15 -7.44
CA HIS A 296 7.88 -2.63 -6.07
C HIS A 296 9.15 -2.91 -5.26
N ILE A 297 9.68 -4.14 -5.38
CA ILE A 297 10.92 -4.55 -4.70
C ILE A 297 12.10 -3.72 -5.18
N GLU A 298 12.22 -3.51 -6.50
CA GLU A 298 13.30 -2.69 -7.06
C GLU A 298 13.21 -1.23 -6.59
N PHE A 299 12.02 -0.63 -6.55
CA PHE A 299 11.85 0.74 -6.07
C PHE A 299 12.18 0.90 -4.59
N MET A 300 11.76 -0.05 -3.75
CA MET A 300 12.17 -0.07 -2.35
C MET A 300 13.69 -0.19 -2.21
N ASN A 301 14.33 -1.06 -2.99
CA ASN A 301 15.80 -1.19 -3.00
C ASN A 301 16.52 0.09 -3.43
N LYS A 302 15.95 0.87 -4.36
CA LYS A 302 16.51 2.18 -4.75
C LYS A 302 16.43 3.19 -3.61
N VAL A 303 15.34 3.19 -2.84
CA VAL A 303 15.21 4.04 -1.65
C VAL A 303 16.23 3.61 -0.60
N ILE A 304 16.37 2.30 -0.34
CA ILE A 304 17.38 1.74 0.57
C ILE A 304 18.80 2.16 0.16
N LEU A 305 19.14 2.10 -1.13
CA LEU A 305 20.44 2.56 -1.62
C LEU A 305 20.68 4.05 -1.38
N LEU A 306 19.66 4.88 -1.65
CA LEU A 306 19.75 6.32 -1.45
C LEU A 306 19.98 6.66 0.03
N THR A 307 19.17 6.11 0.92
CA THR A 307 19.27 6.41 2.36
C THR A 307 20.50 5.76 3.00
N GLY A 308 20.86 4.54 2.58
CA GLY A 308 22.13 3.91 2.96
C GLY A 308 23.34 4.73 2.52
N GLY A 309 23.28 5.37 1.35
CA GLY A 309 24.30 6.33 0.90
C GLY A 309 24.39 7.56 1.80
N ILE A 310 23.26 8.13 2.23
CA ILE A 310 23.24 9.26 3.17
C ILE A 310 23.85 8.86 4.52
N VAL A 311 23.45 7.69 5.05
CA VAL A 311 23.99 7.12 6.29
C VAL A 311 25.51 6.89 6.19
N THR A 312 25.96 6.36 5.05
CA THR A 312 27.40 6.18 4.76
C THR A 312 28.16 7.49 4.82
N VAL A 313 27.64 8.55 4.18
CA VAL A 313 28.27 9.88 4.21
C VAL A 313 28.33 10.42 5.64
N ALA A 314 27.28 10.23 6.43
CA ALA A 314 27.28 10.60 7.84
C ALA A 314 28.35 9.83 8.63
N TYR A 315 28.51 8.52 8.39
CA TYR A 315 29.56 7.73 9.05
C TYR A 315 30.97 8.25 8.71
N LEU A 316 31.22 8.53 7.43
CA LEU A 316 32.51 9.07 6.98
C LEU A 316 32.75 10.46 7.58
N THR A 317 31.70 11.26 7.75
CA THR A 317 31.78 12.60 8.37
C THR A 317 32.12 12.49 9.85
N GLU A 318 31.45 11.62 10.60
CA GLU A 318 31.75 11.39 12.03
C GLU A 318 33.18 10.86 12.22
N TYR A 319 33.60 9.90 11.40
CA TYR A 319 34.98 9.40 11.41
C TYR A 319 35.99 10.51 11.11
N PHE A 320 35.70 11.36 10.12
CA PHE A 320 36.55 12.49 9.77
C PHE A 320 36.61 13.53 10.89
N ILE A 321 35.47 13.91 11.48
CA ILE A 321 35.40 14.92 12.55
C ILE A 321 36.08 14.42 13.82
N GLY A 322 35.90 13.15 14.20
CA GLY A 322 36.62 12.57 15.34
C GLY A 322 38.14 12.60 15.17
N TRP A 323 38.64 12.48 13.93
CA TRP A 323 40.06 12.68 13.63
C TRP A 323 40.47 14.17 13.57
N TYR A 324 39.63 15.02 12.97
CA TYR A 324 39.90 16.43 12.72
C TYR A 324 39.82 17.30 13.99
N SER A 325 38.95 16.96 14.95
CA SER A 325 38.71 17.74 16.17
C SER A 325 39.95 17.83 17.07
N GLY A 326 40.84 16.84 17.00
CA GLY A 326 42.03 16.76 17.83
C GLY A 326 41.73 16.55 19.33
N VAL A 327 40.47 16.28 19.69
CA VAL A 327 40.06 16.05 21.09
C VAL A 327 40.42 14.62 21.49
N PRO A 328 41.30 14.40 22.48
CA PRO A 328 41.80 13.06 22.81
C PRO A 328 40.69 12.06 23.20
N TYR A 329 39.56 12.55 23.72
CA TYR A 329 38.43 11.74 24.16
C TYR A 329 37.58 11.21 23.01
N GLU A 330 37.64 11.81 21.82
CA GLU A 330 36.91 11.33 20.62
C GLU A 330 37.63 10.18 19.90
N ASN A 331 38.91 9.95 20.22
CA ASN A 331 39.66 8.84 19.63
C ASN A 331 39.16 7.44 20.04
N TYR A 332 38.29 7.33 21.04
CA TYR A 332 37.69 6.08 21.51
C TYR A 332 36.15 6.03 21.38
N THR A 333 35.54 7.01 20.72
CA THR A 333 34.07 7.11 20.56
C THR A 333 33.56 6.39 19.33
N TYR A 334 32.25 6.40 19.11
CA TYR A 334 31.59 5.92 17.88
C TYR A 334 32.34 6.40 16.63
N LEU A 335 32.54 5.48 15.68
CA LEU A 335 33.27 5.72 14.43
C LEU A 335 34.67 6.34 14.59
N SER A 336 35.44 5.86 15.57
CA SER A 336 36.84 6.24 15.75
C SER A 336 37.80 5.06 15.54
N PHE A 337 39.10 5.35 15.42
CA PHE A 337 40.12 4.31 15.38
C PHE A 337 40.10 3.42 16.65
N GLY A 338 39.88 4.02 17.82
CA GLY A 338 39.82 3.30 19.08
C GLY A 338 38.57 2.41 19.23
N ALA A 339 37.47 2.72 18.55
CA ALA A 339 36.32 1.83 18.45
C ALA A 339 36.62 0.62 17.54
N ALA A 340 37.32 0.85 16.42
CA ALA A 340 37.69 -0.21 15.47
C ALA A 340 38.68 -1.24 16.02
N THR A 341 39.53 -0.87 16.98
CA THR A 341 40.51 -1.76 17.63
C THR A 341 40.19 -2.07 19.09
N GLY A 342 39.10 -1.51 19.63
CA GLY A 342 38.73 -1.62 21.03
C GLY A 342 38.04 -2.94 21.38
N PRO A 343 37.59 -3.11 22.64
CA PRO A 343 36.87 -4.30 23.10
C PRO A 343 35.59 -4.63 22.31
N TYR A 344 34.96 -3.61 21.70
CA TYR A 344 33.77 -3.71 20.87
C TYR A 344 34.06 -3.66 19.36
N TRP A 345 35.28 -3.99 18.92
CA TRP A 345 35.67 -3.99 17.50
C TRP A 345 34.69 -4.78 16.63
N TRP A 346 34.20 -5.91 17.13
CA TRP A 346 33.30 -6.80 16.41
C TRP A 346 31.96 -6.13 16.08
N ALA A 347 31.46 -5.25 16.96
CA ALA A 347 30.22 -4.51 16.74
C ALA A 347 30.42 -3.40 15.71
N PHE A 348 31.54 -2.66 15.81
CA PHE A 348 31.96 -1.68 14.82
C PHE A 348 32.08 -2.27 13.40
N TRP A 349 32.76 -3.41 13.25
CA TRP A 349 32.91 -4.02 11.92
C TRP A 349 31.60 -4.64 11.43
N ALA A 350 30.74 -5.15 12.33
CA ALA A 350 29.40 -5.60 11.97
C ALA A 350 28.56 -4.44 11.41
N LEU A 351 28.59 -3.27 12.04
CA LEU A 351 27.96 -2.05 11.55
C LEU A 351 28.42 -1.72 10.12
N ILE A 352 29.73 -1.61 9.90
CA ILE A 352 30.30 -1.23 8.59
C ILE A 352 29.96 -2.28 7.52
N ILE A 353 30.10 -3.57 7.81
CA ILE A 353 29.80 -4.61 6.83
C ILE A 353 28.31 -4.60 6.46
N CYS A 354 27.43 -4.53 7.46
CA CYS A 354 25.99 -4.67 7.27
C CYS A 354 25.33 -3.42 6.66
N ASN A 355 25.75 -2.22 7.05
CA ASN A 355 25.12 -0.96 6.62
C ASN A 355 25.82 -0.26 5.46
N LEU A 356 27.11 -0.54 5.24
CA LEU A 356 27.86 0.03 4.11
C LEU A 356 28.11 -1.02 3.02
N ILE A 357 28.78 -2.13 3.34
CA ILE A 357 29.30 -3.05 2.29
C ILE A 357 28.18 -3.85 1.63
N VAL A 358 27.30 -4.48 2.40
CA VAL A 358 26.24 -5.35 1.86
C VAL A 358 25.21 -4.58 1.01
N PRO A 359 24.72 -3.39 1.40
CA PRO A 359 23.76 -2.62 0.61
C PRO A 359 24.31 -2.15 -0.75
N LEU A 360 25.63 -1.92 -0.87
CA LEU A 360 26.27 -1.57 -2.16
C LEU A 360 26.05 -2.63 -3.23
N THR A 361 25.80 -3.89 -2.85
CA THR A 361 25.47 -4.96 -3.81
C THR A 361 24.17 -4.67 -4.58
N LEU A 362 23.26 -3.86 -4.04
CA LEU A 362 22.01 -3.46 -4.70
C LEU A 362 22.21 -2.49 -5.87
N TRP A 363 23.41 -1.89 -6.05
CA TRP A 363 23.72 -1.09 -7.24
C TRP A 363 23.58 -1.93 -8.52
N VAL A 364 23.96 -3.22 -8.44
CA VAL A 364 23.88 -4.16 -9.55
C VAL A 364 22.41 -4.54 -9.80
N LYS A 365 21.87 -4.15 -10.96
CA LYS A 365 20.45 -4.38 -11.32
C LYS A 365 20.02 -5.85 -11.20
N LYS A 366 20.90 -6.79 -11.57
CA LYS A 366 20.63 -8.24 -11.46
C LYS A 366 20.36 -8.68 -10.01
N TRP A 367 21.10 -8.14 -9.06
CA TRP A 367 20.99 -8.49 -7.64
C TRP A 367 19.82 -7.75 -6.99
N ARG A 368 19.62 -6.49 -7.37
CA ARG A 368 18.48 -5.66 -6.93
C ARG A 368 17.10 -6.22 -7.31
N ARG A 369 17.00 -6.96 -8.42
CA ARG A 369 15.75 -7.60 -8.87
C ARG A 369 15.63 -9.07 -8.41
N ASN A 370 16.62 -9.60 -7.70
CA ASN A 370 16.57 -10.95 -7.14
C ASN A 370 15.89 -10.92 -5.77
N ILE A 371 14.74 -11.60 -5.68
CA ILE A 371 13.90 -11.65 -4.47
C ILE A 371 14.66 -12.23 -3.27
N LEU A 372 15.36 -13.35 -3.46
CA LEU A 372 16.07 -14.03 -2.36
C LEU A 372 17.24 -13.19 -1.86
N TRP A 373 18.02 -12.63 -2.78
CA TRP A 373 19.14 -11.77 -2.40
C TRP A 373 18.66 -10.53 -1.65
N THR A 374 17.60 -9.90 -2.15
CA THR A 374 16.99 -8.74 -1.52
C THR A 374 16.48 -9.05 -0.10
N PHE A 375 15.88 -10.23 0.11
CA PHE A 375 15.46 -10.68 1.43
C PHE A 375 16.65 -10.82 2.41
N ILE A 376 17.76 -11.41 1.95
CA ILE A 376 18.98 -11.55 2.75
C ILE A 376 19.56 -10.17 3.10
N VAL A 377 19.67 -9.27 2.12
CA VAL A 377 20.18 -7.91 2.35
C VAL A 377 19.30 -7.16 3.35
N ALA A 378 17.98 -7.26 3.23
CA ALA A 378 17.06 -6.61 4.16
C ALA A 378 17.23 -7.10 5.62
N LEU A 379 17.44 -8.40 5.83
CA LEU A 379 17.74 -8.94 7.17
C LEU A 379 19.07 -8.42 7.71
N VAL A 380 20.11 -8.40 6.87
CA VAL A 380 21.44 -7.91 7.24
C VAL A 380 21.41 -6.43 7.61
N ILE A 381 20.67 -5.61 6.86
CA ILE A 381 20.48 -4.19 7.17
C ILE A 381 19.81 -4.02 8.55
N ASN A 382 18.76 -4.78 8.85
CA ASN A 382 18.09 -4.67 10.15
C ASN A 382 19.02 -5.03 11.32
N ILE A 383 19.90 -6.01 11.13
CA ILE A 383 20.94 -6.39 12.10
C ILE A 383 21.98 -5.27 12.22
N GLY A 384 22.48 -4.74 11.10
CA GLY A 384 23.46 -3.65 11.10
C GLY A 384 22.94 -2.37 11.75
N MET A 385 21.68 -2.02 11.51
CA MET A 385 21.01 -0.86 12.12
C MET A 385 20.76 -1.05 13.62
N TRP A 386 20.62 -2.29 14.08
CA TRP A 386 20.62 -2.57 15.52
C TRP A 386 22.02 -2.33 16.11
N PHE A 387 23.08 -2.82 15.44
CA PHE A 387 24.47 -2.54 15.83
C PHE A 387 24.80 -1.05 15.80
N GLU A 388 24.24 -0.27 14.88
CA GLU A 388 24.42 1.19 14.87
C GLU A 388 23.96 1.82 16.19
N ARG A 389 22.79 1.44 16.69
CA ARG A 389 22.26 1.96 17.95
C ARG A 389 23.04 1.42 19.15
N PHE A 390 23.42 0.16 19.12
CA PHE A 390 24.28 -0.44 20.15
C PHE A 390 25.63 0.27 20.23
N ASP A 391 26.26 0.55 19.08
CA ASP A 391 27.57 1.19 18.99
C ASP A 391 27.51 2.63 19.49
N ILE A 392 26.51 3.40 19.07
CA ILE A 392 26.31 4.77 19.56
C ILE A 392 26.18 4.76 21.08
N ILE A 393 25.38 3.86 21.65
CA ILE A 393 25.07 3.88 23.09
C ILE A 393 26.21 3.27 23.92
N VAL A 394 26.53 1.99 23.68
CA VAL A 394 27.39 1.20 24.56
C VAL A 394 28.87 1.56 24.39
N ILE A 395 29.35 1.80 23.17
CA ILE A 395 30.77 2.13 22.95
C ILE A 395 31.07 3.49 23.61
N CYS A 396 30.24 4.51 23.36
CA CYS A 396 30.44 5.85 23.92
C CYS A 396 30.32 5.87 25.46
N LEU A 397 29.45 5.06 26.07
CA LEU A 397 29.36 4.96 27.54
C LEU A 397 30.43 4.07 28.18
N SER A 398 31.03 3.13 27.44
CA SER A 398 32.04 2.21 27.99
C SER A 398 33.35 2.90 28.36
N LYS A 399 33.70 3.97 27.63
CA LYS A 399 34.94 4.73 27.81
C LYS A 399 34.66 6.22 27.79
N ASP A 400 34.29 6.74 28.95
CA ASP A 400 34.12 8.19 29.16
C ASP A 400 35.48 8.86 29.52
N ARG A 401 35.44 10.16 29.84
CA ARG A 401 36.61 11.01 30.14
C ARG A 401 37.51 10.48 31.26
N LEU A 402 36.97 9.73 32.22
CA LEU A 402 37.71 9.20 33.36
C LEU A 402 38.04 7.72 33.16
N ALA A 403 39.33 7.38 33.17
CA ALA A 403 39.77 5.99 33.02
C ALA A 403 39.26 5.06 34.14
N SER A 404 38.98 5.60 35.33
CA SER A 404 38.46 4.83 36.47
C SER A 404 37.01 4.36 36.29
N THR A 405 36.25 4.97 35.39
CA THR A 405 34.86 4.58 35.12
C THR A 405 34.73 3.58 33.98
N TRP A 406 35.82 3.26 33.29
CA TRP A 406 35.82 2.37 32.13
C TRP A 406 35.37 0.97 32.52
N THR A 407 34.38 0.47 31.79
CA THR A 407 33.78 -0.83 32.06
C THR A 407 33.13 -1.40 30.81
N MET A 408 32.83 -2.70 30.85
CA MET A 408 32.19 -3.42 29.76
C MET A 408 30.73 -3.75 30.14
N PHE A 409 29.88 -3.74 29.14
CA PHE A 409 28.52 -4.27 29.18
C PHE A 409 28.49 -5.70 28.59
N SER A 410 27.78 -6.60 29.28
CA SER A 410 27.42 -7.92 28.78
C SER A 410 25.93 -8.14 29.07
N PRO A 411 25.11 -8.48 28.06
CA PRO A 411 23.69 -8.71 28.27
C PRO A 411 23.45 -9.96 29.11
N THR A 412 22.42 -9.94 29.95
CA THR A 412 21.92 -11.12 30.64
C THR A 412 20.88 -11.84 29.79
N PHE A 413 20.45 -13.03 30.22
CA PHE A 413 19.39 -13.75 29.54
C PHE A 413 18.05 -12.97 29.53
N VAL A 414 17.86 -12.04 30.47
CA VAL A 414 16.65 -11.22 30.57
C VAL A 414 16.66 -10.12 29.52
N ASP A 415 17.79 -9.47 29.28
CA ASP A 415 17.95 -8.52 28.16
C ASP A 415 17.57 -9.18 26.83
N ILE A 416 18.09 -10.38 26.59
CA ILE A 416 17.82 -11.18 25.39
C ILE A 416 16.35 -11.63 25.34
N GLY A 417 15.81 -12.10 26.46
CA GLY A 417 14.43 -12.57 26.56
C GLY A 417 13.41 -11.47 26.28
N VAL A 418 13.63 -10.25 26.79
CA VAL A 418 12.80 -9.08 26.49
C VAL A 418 12.89 -8.74 25.00
N PHE A 419 14.10 -8.70 24.43
CA PHE A 419 14.28 -8.40 22.99
C PHE A 419 13.55 -9.40 22.10
N VAL A 420 13.81 -10.70 22.26
CA VAL A 420 13.12 -11.79 21.52
C VAL A 420 11.61 -11.75 21.77
N GLY A 421 11.21 -11.41 22.99
CA GLY A 421 9.83 -11.15 23.39
C GLY A 421 9.12 -10.12 22.53
N THR A 422 9.73 -8.95 22.34
CA THR A 422 9.16 -7.87 21.53
C THR A 422 9.06 -8.24 20.05
N ILE A 423 10.02 -9.01 19.52
CA ILE A 423 9.94 -9.57 18.17
C ILE A 423 8.77 -10.56 18.06
N GLY A 424 8.61 -11.45 19.05
CA GLY A 424 7.48 -12.36 19.15
C GLY A 424 6.14 -11.61 19.18
N PHE A 425 6.04 -10.57 20.01
CA PHE A 425 4.82 -9.76 20.13
C PHE A 425 4.49 -9.05 18.82
N PHE A 426 5.49 -8.45 18.17
CA PHE A 426 5.34 -7.83 16.85
C PHE A 426 4.75 -8.81 15.83
N PHE A 427 5.31 -10.03 15.72
CA PHE A 427 4.81 -11.04 14.79
C PHE A 427 3.44 -11.58 15.18
N VAL A 428 3.11 -11.70 16.46
CA VAL A 428 1.74 -12.06 16.91
C VAL A 428 0.75 -11.03 16.37
N LEU A 429 0.99 -9.74 16.59
CA LEU A 429 0.11 -8.66 16.10
C LEU A 429 0.03 -8.65 14.57
N PHE A 430 1.17 -8.76 13.89
CA PHE A 430 1.23 -8.71 12.43
C PHE A 430 0.54 -9.93 11.77
N LEU A 431 0.70 -11.13 12.32
CA LEU A 431 0.05 -12.34 11.81
C LEU A 431 -1.45 -12.34 12.06
N LEU A 432 -1.91 -11.77 13.18
CA LEU A 432 -3.34 -11.52 13.41
C LEU A 432 -3.90 -10.50 12.43
N TYR A 433 -3.19 -9.39 12.21
CA TYR A 433 -3.52 -8.38 11.21
C TYR A 433 -3.68 -8.99 9.81
N ALA A 434 -2.70 -9.76 9.34
CA ALA A 434 -2.71 -10.36 8.01
C ALA A 434 -3.90 -11.30 7.73
N ARG A 435 -4.61 -11.72 8.78
CA ARG A 435 -5.78 -12.60 8.71
C ARG A 435 -7.11 -11.90 9.00
N THR A 436 -7.09 -10.76 9.67
CA THR A 436 -8.30 -10.05 10.09
C THR A 436 -8.53 -8.74 9.32
N PHE A 437 -7.48 -8.20 8.72
CA PHE A 437 -7.50 -6.95 7.97
C PHE A 437 -7.02 -7.18 6.53
N PRO A 438 -7.44 -6.30 5.59
CA PRO A 438 -6.93 -6.31 4.23
C PRO A 438 -5.47 -5.84 4.21
N VAL A 439 -4.60 -6.73 3.72
CA VAL A 439 -3.15 -6.54 3.60
C VAL A 439 -2.80 -5.48 2.53
N ILE A 440 -3.67 -5.34 1.53
CA ILE A 440 -3.55 -4.41 0.41
C ILE A 440 -4.77 -3.48 0.40
N ALA A 441 -4.57 -2.18 0.12
CA ALA A 441 -5.66 -1.21 -0.03
C ALA A 441 -6.46 -1.51 -1.30
N GLN A 442 -7.62 -2.17 -1.17
CA GLN A 442 -8.41 -2.58 -2.34
C GLN A 442 -8.91 -1.36 -3.12
N ALA A 443 -9.37 -0.33 -2.42
CA ALA A 443 -9.87 0.88 -3.05
C ALA A 443 -8.81 1.57 -3.91
N GLU A 444 -7.60 1.70 -3.37
CA GLU A 444 -6.50 2.37 -4.06
C GLU A 444 -5.95 1.55 -5.23
N VAL A 445 -5.77 0.23 -5.06
CA VAL A 445 -5.30 -0.65 -6.14
C VAL A 445 -6.30 -0.67 -7.31
N LYS A 446 -7.60 -0.66 -7.03
CA LYS A 446 -8.62 -0.55 -8.07
C LYS A 446 -8.50 0.77 -8.86
N SER A 447 -8.15 1.88 -8.20
CA SER A 447 -8.00 3.17 -8.89
C SER A 447 -6.91 3.17 -9.98
N ILE A 448 -5.83 2.38 -9.77
CA ILE A 448 -4.70 2.33 -10.70
C ILE A 448 -4.81 1.21 -11.74
N LEU A 449 -5.75 0.27 -11.60
CA LEU A 449 -5.90 -0.90 -12.47
C LEU A 449 -5.96 -0.54 -13.96
N LYS A 450 -6.83 0.41 -14.32
CA LYS A 450 -6.95 0.87 -15.71
C LYS A 450 -5.67 1.55 -16.19
N SER A 451 -4.98 2.31 -15.34
CA SER A 451 -3.79 3.04 -15.75
C SER A 451 -2.56 2.13 -15.92
N SER A 452 -2.29 1.27 -14.94
CA SER A 452 -1.00 0.58 -14.79
C SER A 452 -1.11 -0.95 -14.72
N GLY A 453 -2.29 -1.52 -14.97
CA GLY A 453 -2.49 -2.97 -15.09
C GLY A 453 -1.99 -3.51 -16.43
N GLU A 454 -1.42 -4.71 -16.41
CA GLU A 454 -0.80 -5.33 -17.57
C GLU A 454 -1.77 -5.50 -18.75
N ARG A 455 -2.99 -6.00 -18.49
CA ARG A 455 -4.06 -6.11 -19.51
C ARG A 455 -4.31 -4.77 -20.24
N TYR A 456 -4.52 -3.70 -19.48
CA TYR A 456 -4.86 -2.39 -20.04
C TYR A 456 -3.66 -1.73 -20.75
N LYS A 457 -2.43 -2.06 -20.36
CA LYS A 457 -1.24 -1.65 -21.11
C LYS A 457 -1.13 -2.36 -22.45
N ARG A 458 -1.33 -3.69 -22.49
CA ARG A 458 -1.33 -4.45 -23.74
C ARG A 458 -2.39 -3.93 -24.73
N ILE A 459 -3.61 -3.66 -24.27
CA ILE A 459 -4.70 -3.09 -25.10
C ILE A 459 -4.30 -1.72 -25.67
N ARG A 460 -3.66 -0.85 -24.88
CA ARG A 460 -3.16 0.44 -25.39
C ARG A 460 -2.01 0.29 -26.38
N GLU A 461 -1.13 -0.69 -26.16
CA GLU A 461 -0.02 -0.99 -27.06
C GLU A 461 -0.49 -1.61 -28.38
N SER A 462 -1.59 -2.37 -28.38
CA SER A 462 -2.22 -2.90 -29.59
C SER A 462 -3.04 -1.86 -30.36
N GLY A 463 -3.27 -0.68 -29.79
CA GLY A 463 -4.07 0.39 -30.41
C GLY A 463 -5.58 0.18 -30.32
N GLU A 464 -6.04 -0.80 -29.55
CA GLU A 464 -7.46 -1.08 -29.31
C GLU A 464 -8.08 -0.06 -28.35
N ASP A 465 -9.36 0.25 -28.55
CA ASP A 465 -10.09 1.15 -27.67
C ASP A 465 -10.38 0.49 -26.31
N LEU A 466 -10.35 1.29 -25.24
CA LEU A 466 -10.64 0.87 -23.88
C LEU A 466 -12.15 0.81 -23.59
N ALA A 467 -12.99 1.26 -24.53
CA ALA A 467 -14.44 1.18 -24.43
C ALA A 467 -14.92 -0.27 -24.24
N GLY A 468 -15.83 -0.51 -23.28
CA GLY A 468 -16.36 -1.85 -22.98
C GLY A 468 -15.43 -2.78 -22.18
N THR A 469 -14.12 -2.53 -22.12
CA THR A 469 -13.16 -3.41 -21.42
C THR A 469 -13.32 -3.46 -19.88
N ALA A 470 -14.14 -2.56 -19.31
CA ALA A 470 -14.40 -2.46 -17.88
C ALA A 470 -15.50 -3.42 -17.38
N THR A 471 -16.32 -3.98 -18.26
CA THR A 471 -17.32 -5.00 -17.90
C THR A 471 -16.64 -6.35 -17.82
N ASP A 472 -16.63 -6.93 -16.62
CA ASP A 472 -16.19 -8.31 -16.42
C ASP A 472 -17.38 -9.21 -16.71
N GLU A 473 -17.31 -9.97 -17.81
CA GLU A 473 -18.34 -10.90 -18.29
C GLU A 473 -18.85 -11.86 -17.20
N ARG A 474 -18.01 -12.18 -16.21
CA ARG A 474 -18.38 -13.06 -15.08
C ARG A 474 -19.34 -12.39 -14.08
N THR A 475 -19.40 -11.06 -14.09
CA THR A 475 -20.16 -10.25 -13.12
C THR A 475 -21.22 -9.36 -13.76
N SER A 476 -21.08 -9.06 -15.04
CA SER A 476 -22.11 -8.39 -15.82
C SER A 476 -23.10 -9.42 -16.35
N ASN A 477 -24.35 -9.37 -15.91
CA ASN A 477 -25.49 -10.07 -16.55
C ASN A 477 -25.82 -9.52 -17.95
N TYR A 478 -24.85 -8.96 -18.66
CA TYR A 478 -25.00 -8.69 -20.08
C TYR A 478 -24.79 -10.03 -20.79
N ALA A 479 -25.86 -10.52 -21.41
CA ALA A 479 -25.79 -11.62 -22.35
C ALA A 479 -24.61 -11.35 -23.29
N THR A 480 -23.69 -12.31 -23.34
CA THR A 480 -22.62 -12.39 -24.32
C THR A 480 -23.15 -11.92 -25.68
N ARG A 481 -22.55 -10.86 -26.24
CA ARG A 481 -22.64 -10.65 -27.69
C ARG A 481 -22.23 -11.98 -28.34
N PRO A 482 -23.06 -12.60 -29.18
CA PRO A 482 -22.74 -13.89 -29.74
C PRO A 482 -21.40 -13.81 -30.50
N GLU A 483 -20.61 -14.89 -30.42
CA GLU A 483 -19.31 -15.10 -31.08
C GLU A 483 -19.33 -14.92 -32.62
N SER A 484 -20.46 -14.52 -33.21
CA SER A 484 -20.62 -14.30 -34.64
C SER A 484 -19.84 -13.11 -35.19
N LEU A 485 -19.29 -12.21 -34.35
CA LEU A 485 -18.47 -11.08 -34.82
C LEU A 485 -17.00 -11.45 -35.10
N ALA A 486 -16.49 -12.56 -34.55
CA ALA A 486 -15.12 -13.02 -34.83
C ALA A 486 -15.00 -13.81 -36.14
N ALA A 487 -16.13 -14.20 -36.74
CA ALA A 487 -16.16 -14.94 -38.01
C ALA A 487 -16.31 -14.05 -39.25
N VAL A 488 -16.60 -12.76 -39.11
CA VAL A 488 -16.89 -11.86 -40.24
C VAL A 488 -15.63 -11.18 -40.80
N THR A 489 -14.49 -11.25 -40.12
CA THR A 489 -13.24 -10.61 -40.58
C THR A 489 -12.47 -11.41 -41.65
N ASN A 490 -12.95 -12.59 -42.07
CA ASN A 490 -12.27 -13.46 -43.04
C ASN A 490 -13.13 -13.92 -44.23
N ALA A 491 -14.21 -13.23 -44.58
CA ALA A 491 -14.91 -13.46 -45.84
C ALA A 491 -14.61 -12.33 -46.82
N GLU A 492 -13.93 -12.69 -47.91
CA GLU A 492 -13.63 -11.82 -49.03
C GLU A 492 -14.88 -11.12 -49.58
N SER A 493 -14.66 -9.88 -50.01
CA SER A 493 -15.53 -9.01 -50.80
C SER A 493 -16.45 -9.76 -51.78
N THR A 494 -17.77 -9.69 -51.59
CA THR A 494 -18.71 -9.76 -52.71
C THR A 494 -20.11 -9.24 -52.34
N TYR A 495 -20.60 -8.28 -53.14
CA TYR A 495 -21.97 -7.76 -53.26
C TYR A 495 -22.49 -6.75 -52.21
N HIS A 496 -22.21 -5.46 -52.41
CA HIS A 496 -23.18 -4.40 -52.06
C HIS A 496 -24.27 -4.35 -53.14
N GLN A 497 -25.52 -4.59 -52.77
CA GLN A 497 -26.68 -4.30 -53.62
C GLN A 497 -27.02 -2.81 -53.48
N SER A 498 -27.13 -2.13 -54.63
CA SER A 498 -27.23 -0.67 -54.78
C SER A 498 -28.58 -0.05 -54.39
N THR A 499 -29.28 -0.58 -53.39
CA THR A 499 -30.65 -0.16 -53.05
C THR A 499 -30.80 0.55 -51.70
N VAL A 500 -29.74 0.63 -50.88
CA VAL A 500 -29.80 1.26 -49.55
C VAL A 500 -28.95 2.54 -49.55
N ASN A 501 -29.56 3.69 -49.26
CA ASN A 501 -28.85 4.98 -49.15
C ASN A 501 -28.30 5.17 -47.72
N ALA A 502 -27.76 4.09 -47.13
CA ALA A 502 -27.24 4.05 -45.75
C ALA A 502 -26.00 4.94 -45.57
N ASP A 503 -25.34 5.32 -46.67
CA ASP A 503 -24.21 6.24 -46.71
C ASP A 503 -24.52 7.63 -46.11
N ALA A 504 -25.81 8.04 -46.11
CA ALA A 504 -26.23 9.33 -45.58
C ALA A 504 -26.48 9.35 -44.06
N LEU A 505 -26.56 8.18 -43.40
CA LEU A 505 -26.90 8.06 -41.98
C LEU A 505 -25.77 7.51 -41.12
N VAL A 506 -24.76 6.87 -41.72
CA VAL A 506 -23.75 6.13 -40.95
C VAL A 506 -22.33 6.20 -41.53
N ASP A 507 -21.37 6.61 -40.71
CA ASP A 507 -19.98 6.85 -41.13
C ASP A 507 -19.05 5.62 -41.07
N THR A 508 -19.50 4.48 -40.53
CA THR A 508 -18.64 3.30 -40.24
C THR A 508 -19.04 2.09 -41.07
N GLU A 509 -18.08 1.42 -41.73
CA GLU A 509 -18.33 0.20 -42.53
C GLU A 509 -18.98 -0.92 -41.71
N THR A 510 -18.63 -1.03 -40.42
CA THR A 510 -19.19 -2.04 -39.50
C THR A 510 -20.71 -1.92 -39.37
N LYS A 511 -21.23 -0.68 -39.28
CA LYS A 511 -22.66 -0.44 -39.12
C LYS A 511 -23.43 -0.64 -40.43
N LYS A 512 -22.78 -0.46 -41.59
CA LYS A 512 -23.38 -0.79 -42.90
C LYS A 512 -23.62 -2.30 -43.01
N ALA A 513 -22.64 -3.11 -42.58
CA ALA A 513 -22.79 -4.56 -42.54
C ALA A 513 -23.91 -5.01 -41.57
N GLU A 514 -24.09 -4.33 -40.44
CA GLU A 514 -25.20 -4.60 -39.51
C GLU A 514 -26.57 -4.26 -40.12
N ILE A 515 -26.68 -3.17 -40.89
CA ILE A 515 -27.90 -2.82 -41.64
C ILE A 515 -28.20 -3.88 -42.71
N ASP A 516 -27.19 -4.32 -43.46
CA ASP A 516 -27.36 -5.36 -44.49
C ASP A 516 -27.84 -6.68 -43.89
N LEU A 517 -27.27 -7.08 -42.73
CA LEU A 517 -27.72 -8.26 -41.98
C LEU A 517 -29.15 -8.10 -41.44
N MET A 518 -29.52 -6.91 -40.96
CA MET A 518 -30.88 -6.60 -40.53
C MET A 518 -31.87 -6.74 -41.68
N LEU A 519 -31.58 -6.12 -42.84
CA LEU A 519 -32.41 -6.20 -44.04
C LEU A 519 -32.52 -7.62 -44.59
N ALA A 520 -31.45 -8.42 -44.51
CA ALA A 520 -31.50 -9.84 -44.89
C ALA A 520 -32.49 -10.64 -44.02
N LYS A 521 -32.72 -10.22 -42.76
CA LYS A 521 -33.62 -10.88 -41.82
C LYS A 521 -35.06 -10.38 -41.92
N ILE A 522 -35.29 -9.08 -42.03
CA ILE A 522 -36.64 -8.49 -42.10
C ILE A 522 -37.20 -8.46 -43.52
N GLY A 523 -36.35 -8.59 -44.53
CA GLY A 523 -36.68 -8.57 -45.95
C GLY A 523 -36.22 -7.29 -46.65
N THR A 524 -35.98 -7.38 -47.95
CA THR A 524 -35.57 -6.27 -48.82
C THR A 524 -36.75 -5.76 -49.65
N TYR A 525 -36.81 -4.45 -49.86
CA TYR A 525 -37.81 -3.81 -50.72
C TYR A 525 -37.31 -3.71 -52.16
N ASP A 526 -38.15 -4.10 -53.12
CA ASP A 526 -37.88 -3.94 -54.55
C ASP A 526 -38.90 -2.99 -55.21
N PRO A 527 -38.48 -1.79 -55.64
CA PRO A 527 -39.39 -0.79 -56.23
C PRO A 527 -40.00 -1.22 -57.57
N ALA A 528 -39.48 -2.28 -58.23
CA ALA A 528 -40.06 -2.79 -59.48
C ALA A 528 -41.26 -3.72 -59.25
N THR A 529 -41.36 -4.35 -58.07
CA THR A 529 -42.35 -5.39 -57.78
C THR A 529 -43.26 -5.06 -56.59
N GLN A 530 -42.90 -4.08 -55.76
CA GLN A 530 -43.61 -3.72 -54.54
C GLN A 530 -43.93 -2.21 -54.49
N SER A 531 -45.04 -1.86 -53.85
CA SER A 531 -45.38 -0.47 -53.50
C SER A 531 -45.04 -0.20 -52.04
N ALA A 532 -44.40 0.93 -51.75
CA ALA A 532 -44.09 1.35 -50.38
C ALA A 532 -45.37 1.62 -49.57
N ASP A 533 -45.39 1.16 -48.32
CA ASP A 533 -46.49 1.39 -47.38
C ASP A 533 -46.37 2.76 -46.69
N ASP A 534 -47.49 3.27 -46.19
CA ASP A 534 -47.53 4.52 -45.42
C ASP A 534 -47.19 4.25 -43.95
N LEU A 535 -45.90 4.28 -43.60
CA LEU A 535 -45.42 3.92 -42.28
C LEU A 535 -45.91 4.87 -41.17
N LYS A 536 -46.40 6.07 -41.53
CA LYS A 536 -47.02 7.01 -40.57
C LYS A 536 -48.31 6.50 -39.94
N LYS A 537 -48.91 5.42 -40.47
CA LYS A 537 -50.05 4.76 -39.81
C LYS A 537 -49.66 4.02 -38.53
N ILE A 538 -48.37 3.75 -38.31
CA ILE A 538 -47.85 3.22 -37.05
C ILE A 538 -47.71 4.36 -36.04
N SER A 539 -48.35 4.21 -34.88
CA SER A 539 -48.29 5.20 -33.81
C SER A 539 -46.84 5.39 -33.35
N GLY A 540 -46.35 6.63 -33.44
CA GLY A 540 -44.98 7.00 -33.11
C GLY A 540 -44.06 7.23 -34.32
N VAL A 541 -44.46 6.82 -35.53
CA VAL A 541 -43.75 7.12 -36.78
C VAL A 541 -44.26 8.42 -37.38
N GLY A 542 -43.49 9.49 -37.23
CA GLY A 542 -43.75 10.78 -37.90
C GLY A 542 -43.07 10.89 -39.27
N PRO A 543 -43.36 11.94 -40.07
CA PRO A 543 -42.80 12.12 -41.41
C PRO A 543 -41.26 12.11 -41.47
N VAL A 544 -40.60 12.66 -40.46
CA VAL A 544 -39.11 12.67 -40.37
C VAL A 544 -38.56 11.27 -40.09
N LEU A 545 -39.28 10.48 -39.30
CA LEU A 545 -38.86 9.13 -38.91
C LEU A 545 -39.08 8.15 -40.06
N GLU A 546 -40.20 8.28 -40.78
CA GLU A 546 -40.47 7.57 -42.04
C GLU A 546 -39.36 7.79 -43.07
N GLN A 547 -38.89 9.04 -43.24
CA GLN A 547 -37.77 9.33 -44.15
C GLN A 547 -36.47 8.62 -43.76
N LYS A 548 -36.15 8.56 -42.46
CA LYS A 548 -34.97 7.83 -41.98
C LYS A 548 -35.11 6.32 -42.16
N LEU A 549 -36.30 5.76 -41.95
CA LEU A 549 -36.59 4.34 -42.21
C LEU A 549 -36.42 3.99 -43.69
N HIS A 550 -36.90 4.85 -44.59
CA HIS A 550 -36.71 4.70 -46.02
C HIS A 550 -35.21 4.74 -46.39
N GLN A 551 -34.42 5.63 -45.80
CA GLN A 551 -32.97 5.68 -46.01
C GLN A 551 -32.26 4.38 -45.58
N LEU A 552 -32.80 3.69 -44.57
CA LEU A 552 -32.33 2.37 -44.11
C LEU A 552 -32.89 1.19 -44.92
N GLY A 553 -33.69 1.41 -45.96
CA GLY A 553 -34.23 0.33 -46.79
C GLY A 553 -35.54 -0.29 -46.29
N ILE A 554 -36.18 0.30 -45.28
CA ILE A 554 -37.43 -0.18 -44.69
C ILE A 554 -38.59 0.62 -45.27
N TYR A 555 -39.45 -0.02 -46.06
CA TYR A 555 -40.54 0.63 -46.81
C TYR A 555 -41.92 -0.01 -46.61
N THR A 556 -41.99 -1.19 -45.99
CA THR A 556 -43.24 -1.99 -45.92
C THR A 556 -43.60 -2.38 -44.48
N TYR A 557 -44.89 -2.60 -44.21
CA TYR A 557 -45.35 -3.13 -42.92
C TYR A 557 -44.83 -4.54 -42.66
N ASP A 558 -44.57 -5.35 -43.68
CA ASP A 558 -43.99 -6.70 -43.54
C ASP A 558 -42.57 -6.68 -42.96
N GLN A 559 -41.76 -5.69 -43.34
CA GLN A 559 -40.42 -5.53 -42.79
C GLN A 559 -40.50 -5.12 -41.31
N VAL A 560 -41.39 -4.17 -40.98
CA VAL A 560 -41.54 -3.68 -39.60
C VAL A 560 -42.14 -4.76 -38.70
N SER A 561 -43.07 -5.59 -39.19
CA SER A 561 -43.71 -6.63 -38.37
C SER A 561 -42.78 -7.78 -37.95
N LYS A 562 -41.64 -7.93 -38.64
CA LYS A 562 -40.61 -8.94 -38.32
C LYS A 562 -39.52 -8.43 -37.37
N MET A 563 -39.56 -7.15 -36.99
CA MET A 563 -38.57 -6.58 -36.08
C MET A 563 -38.70 -7.19 -34.68
N THR A 564 -37.57 -7.57 -34.12
CA THR A 564 -37.43 -8.01 -32.73
C THR A 564 -36.60 -7.00 -31.95
N LYS A 565 -36.35 -7.27 -30.67
CA LYS A 565 -35.55 -6.40 -29.80
C LYS A 565 -34.19 -6.04 -30.41
N THR A 566 -33.53 -6.99 -31.07
CA THR A 566 -32.23 -6.76 -31.71
C THR A 566 -32.29 -5.70 -32.81
N GLU A 567 -33.34 -5.71 -33.62
CA GLU A 567 -33.52 -4.72 -34.68
C GLU A 567 -33.93 -3.35 -34.13
N TYR A 568 -34.71 -3.30 -33.04
CA TYR A 568 -35.03 -2.04 -32.36
C TYR A 568 -33.81 -1.39 -31.74
N ASP A 569 -32.96 -2.16 -31.05
CA ASP A 569 -31.73 -1.67 -30.44
C ASP A 569 -30.78 -1.07 -31.51
N LEU A 570 -30.68 -1.72 -32.68
CA LEU A 570 -29.88 -1.22 -33.80
C LEU A 570 -30.49 0.06 -34.40
N LEU A 571 -31.82 0.11 -34.55
CA LEU A 571 -32.52 1.28 -35.05
C LEU A 571 -32.32 2.50 -34.15
N ASP A 572 -32.39 2.30 -32.83
CA ASP A 572 -32.19 3.34 -31.82
C ASP A 572 -30.75 3.89 -31.86
N GLU A 573 -29.76 3.02 -32.10
CA GLU A 573 -28.36 3.42 -32.23
C GLU A 573 -28.09 4.26 -33.50
N ILE A 574 -28.84 4.00 -34.59
CA ILE A 574 -28.63 4.69 -35.87
C ILE A 574 -29.44 5.99 -35.95
N ILE A 575 -30.68 5.98 -35.48
CA ILE A 575 -31.62 7.08 -35.74
C ILE A 575 -31.47 8.24 -34.72
N ASP A 576 -30.89 7.99 -33.54
CA ASP A 576 -30.59 8.93 -32.44
C ASP A 576 -31.76 9.83 -32.02
N ALA A 577 -32.97 9.48 -32.45
CA ALA A 577 -34.21 10.21 -32.20
C ALA A 577 -35.13 9.32 -31.36
N PHE A 578 -34.96 9.43 -30.04
CA PHE A 578 -35.76 8.79 -28.99
C PHE A 578 -35.55 7.27 -28.83
N PRO A 579 -34.45 6.86 -28.16
CA PRO A 579 -34.17 5.46 -27.86
C PRO A 579 -35.31 4.76 -27.10
N GLY A 580 -35.63 3.53 -27.48
CA GLY A 580 -36.63 2.65 -26.87
C GLY A 580 -38.07 2.91 -27.31
N ARG A 581 -38.30 3.84 -28.26
CA ARG A 581 -39.66 4.21 -28.68
C ARG A 581 -40.34 3.12 -29.50
N ALA A 582 -39.62 2.49 -30.44
CA ALA A 582 -40.18 1.48 -31.32
C ALA A 582 -40.63 0.21 -30.56
N GLU A 583 -39.87 -0.19 -29.53
CA GLU A 583 -40.23 -1.30 -28.64
C GLU A 583 -41.38 -0.91 -27.70
N ARG A 584 -41.35 0.28 -27.10
CA ARG A 584 -42.39 0.75 -26.16
C ARG A 584 -43.75 0.92 -26.84
N ASP A 585 -43.76 1.45 -28.06
CA ASP A 585 -44.98 1.73 -28.81
C ASP A 585 -45.43 0.49 -29.63
N ASP A 586 -44.76 -0.67 -29.52
CA ASP A 586 -45.06 -1.94 -30.19
C ASP A 586 -45.28 -1.82 -31.71
N TRP A 587 -44.26 -1.33 -32.42
CA TRP A 587 -44.33 -1.11 -33.86
C TRP A 587 -44.56 -2.39 -34.66
N ALA A 588 -43.90 -3.50 -34.30
CA ALA A 588 -44.09 -4.78 -34.97
C ALA A 588 -45.53 -5.29 -34.82
N GLY A 589 -46.13 -5.21 -33.62
CA GLY A 589 -47.52 -5.58 -33.40
C GLY A 589 -48.50 -4.72 -34.20
N GLN A 590 -48.26 -3.42 -34.28
CA GLN A 590 -49.06 -2.51 -35.11
C GLN A 590 -48.92 -2.79 -36.61
N ALA A 591 -47.69 -3.00 -37.09
CA ALA A 591 -47.42 -3.32 -38.48
C ALA A 591 -48.05 -4.67 -38.89
N GLN A 592 -48.06 -5.65 -37.99
CA GLN A 592 -48.71 -6.94 -38.21
C GLN A 592 -50.23 -6.81 -38.44
N ASN A 593 -50.89 -5.84 -37.79
CA ASN A 593 -52.31 -5.56 -37.98
C ASN A 593 -52.62 -4.75 -39.25
N LEU A 594 -51.62 -4.03 -39.78
CA LEU A 594 -51.73 -3.19 -40.97
C LEU A 594 -51.35 -3.94 -42.26
N LYS A 595 -50.62 -5.05 -42.15
CA LYS A 595 -50.30 -5.93 -43.25
C LYS A 595 -51.57 -6.70 -43.70
N GLN A 596 -52.08 -6.38 -44.89
CA GLN A 596 -53.20 -7.10 -45.52
C GLN A 596 -52.75 -8.41 -46.17
#